data_AF-A0A2P5BR32-F1
#
_entry.id   AF-A0A2P5BR32-F1
#
_cell.length_a   1.000
_cell.length_b   1.000
_cell.length_c   1.000
_cell.angle_alpha   90.00
_cell.angle_beta   90.00
_cell.angle_gamma   90.00
#
_symmetry.space_group_name_H-M   'P 1'
#
loop_
_entity.id
_entity.type
_entity.pdbx_description
1 polymer ?
#
loop_
_entity_poly.entity_id
_entity_poly.type
_entity_poly.pdbx_seq_one_letter_code
_entity_poly.pdbx_strand_id
1 'polypeptide(L)'
;MLMAKTKALYLFIFFFYAMIKICLAVDTIFSYQSIIDGNGTLISSGNIFELGFFSPGKSKYRYLGIWYKRTPDVIVWVANRDNPLTDSSGELRISNNSNQLLLLNSSKIIIWSSYSSSKRVKKTPVAQLLDSGNLILRDMSSDIYLWQSFDYPTDTHLPGMKLGWDSRTDLERYLTSWKSADDPSKGDFTYRMGISGLPQTVLAM
;
A
#
# COMPACT_ATOMS: atom_id res chain seq x y z
N MET A 1 -29.92 35.40 28.68
CA MET A 1 -28.89 34.45 29.18
C MET A 1 -29.04 33.03 28.63
N LEU A 2 -30.26 32.46 28.57
CA LEU A 2 -30.50 31.09 28.09
C LEU A 2 -30.13 30.88 26.60
N MET A 3 -30.58 31.77 25.69
CA MET A 3 -30.29 31.67 24.25
C MET A 3 -28.79 31.71 23.89
N ALA A 4 -27.97 32.42 24.67
CA ALA A 4 -26.53 32.49 24.44
C ALA A 4 -25.83 31.15 24.76
N LYS A 5 -26.29 30.46 25.83
CA LYS A 5 -25.78 29.12 26.20
C LYS A 5 -26.15 28.07 25.15
N THR A 6 -27.36 28.15 24.57
CA THR A 6 -27.80 27.22 23.51
C THR A 6 -26.98 27.39 22.23
N LYS A 7 -26.69 28.63 21.80
CA LYS A 7 -25.83 28.89 20.63
C LYS A 7 -24.39 28.41 20.84
N ALA A 8 -23.84 28.61 22.03
CA ALA A 8 -22.50 28.13 22.38
C ALA A 8 -22.41 26.59 22.33
N LEU A 9 -23.46 25.88 22.76
CA LEU A 9 -23.53 24.42 22.68
C LEU A 9 -23.54 23.91 21.23
N TYR A 10 -24.32 24.53 20.33
CA TYR A 10 -24.33 24.14 18.91
C TYR A 10 -23.00 24.41 18.21
N LEU A 11 -22.35 25.54 18.51
CA LEU A 11 -21.00 25.85 18.02
C LEU A 11 -19.97 24.83 18.51
N PHE A 12 -20.07 24.42 19.78
CA PHE A 12 -19.20 23.40 20.37
C PHE A 12 -19.42 22.02 19.72
N ILE A 13 -20.67 21.60 19.49
CA ILE A 13 -20.99 20.34 18.80
C ILE A 13 -20.52 20.38 17.34
N PHE A 14 -20.73 21.49 16.63
CA PHE A 14 -20.27 21.66 15.26
C PHE A 14 -18.73 21.64 15.18
N PHE A 15 -18.04 22.29 16.11
CA PHE A 15 -16.59 22.26 16.21
C PHE A 15 -16.09 20.84 16.52
N PHE A 16 -16.72 20.12 17.44
CA PHE A 16 -16.36 18.73 17.75
C PHE A 16 -16.62 17.81 16.56
N TYR A 17 -17.73 18.00 15.83
CA TYR A 17 -18.03 17.27 14.59
C TYR A 17 -17.04 17.60 13.47
N ALA A 18 -16.62 18.86 13.35
CA ALA A 18 -15.58 19.30 12.41
C ALA A 18 -14.21 18.74 12.77
N MET A 19 -13.86 18.66 14.07
CA MET A 19 -12.64 18.04 14.57
C MET A 19 -12.64 16.51 14.36
N ILE A 20 -13.78 15.84 14.49
CA ILE A 20 -13.93 14.43 14.11
C ILE A 20 -13.76 14.23 12.59
N LYS A 21 -14.14 15.23 11.77
CA LYS A 21 -13.92 15.22 10.31
C LYS A 21 -12.49 15.57 9.90
N ILE A 22 -11.66 16.12 10.79
CA ILE A 22 -10.20 16.10 10.60
C ILE A 22 -9.80 14.63 10.83
N CYS A 23 -10.01 13.84 9.79
CA CYS A 23 -9.63 12.44 9.74
C CYS A 23 -8.15 12.39 10.11
N LEU A 24 -7.84 11.72 11.21
CA LEU A 24 -6.46 11.39 11.54
C LEU A 24 -5.90 10.69 10.31
N ALA A 25 -4.87 11.27 9.70
CA ALA A 25 -4.02 10.55 8.78
C ALA A 25 -3.47 9.36 9.56
N VAL A 26 -4.04 8.18 9.34
CA VAL A 26 -3.57 6.96 9.96
C VAL A 26 -2.52 6.39 9.01
N ASP A 27 -1.33 6.16 9.53
CA ASP A 27 -0.25 5.48 8.81
C ASP A 27 -0.30 3.97 9.01
N THR A 28 -1.20 3.50 9.89
CA THR A 28 -1.28 2.13 10.39
C THR A 28 -2.69 1.55 10.27
N ILE A 29 -2.82 0.34 9.74
CA ILE A 29 -4.06 -0.46 9.72
C ILE A 29 -3.93 -1.56 10.77
N PHE A 30 -4.92 -1.66 11.66
CA PHE A 30 -5.05 -2.78 12.59
C PHE A 30 -5.86 -3.93 11.98
N SER A 31 -5.75 -5.14 12.54
CA SER A 31 -6.44 -6.34 12.03
C SER A 31 -7.97 -6.23 11.97
N TYR A 32 -8.57 -5.38 12.80
CA TYR A 32 -10.01 -5.12 12.82
C TYR A 32 -10.45 -3.98 11.88
N GLN A 33 -9.50 -3.38 11.14
CA GLN A 33 -9.75 -2.29 10.20
C GLN A 33 -9.51 -2.73 8.76
N SER A 34 -10.07 -1.97 7.83
CA SER A 34 -9.80 -2.12 6.41
C SER A 34 -9.85 -0.76 5.71
N ILE A 35 -9.20 -0.68 4.55
CA ILE A 35 -9.36 0.43 3.61
C ILE A 35 -10.31 -0.04 2.53
N ILE A 36 -11.41 0.70 2.35
CA ILE A 36 -12.42 0.42 1.35
C ILE A 36 -12.27 1.44 0.23
N ASP A 37 -12.38 0.98 -1.01
CA ASP A 37 -12.34 1.84 -2.18
C ASP A 37 -13.38 2.97 -2.09
N GLY A 38 -12.94 4.21 -2.29
CA GLY A 38 -13.74 5.42 -2.14
C GLY A 38 -13.95 5.88 -0.69
N ASN A 39 -13.44 5.15 0.30
CA ASN A 39 -13.65 5.45 1.72
C ASN A 39 -12.34 5.33 2.53
N GLY A 40 -11.38 6.20 2.20
CA GLY A 40 -10.16 6.40 2.97
C GLY A 40 -8.89 5.93 2.28
N THR A 41 -7.77 6.37 2.82
CA THR A 41 -6.40 6.06 2.38
C THR A 41 -5.51 5.91 3.61
N LEU A 42 -4.33 5.32 3.44
CA LEU A 42 -3.27 5.31 4.45
C LEU A 42 -2.25 6.38 4.09
N ILE A 43 -1.88 7.25 5.01
CA ILE A 43 -0.93 8.34 4.76
C ILE A 43 0.26 8.18 5.69
N SER A 44 1.47 8.24 5.15
CA SER A 44 2.69 8.14 5.96
C SER A 44 2.77 9.28 6.98
N SER A 45 3.43 9.05 8.12
CA SER A 45 3.45 10.02 9.25
C SER A 45 3.89 11.44 8.86
N GLY A 46 4.89 11.55 7.98
CA GLY A 46 5.42 12.79 7.43
C GLY A 46 4.62 13.36 6.26
N ASN A 47 3.48 12.77 5.89
CA ASN A 47 2.64 13.18 4.75
C ASN A 47 3.38 13.17 3.40
N ILE A 48 4.29 12.21 3.22
CA ILE A 48 5.11 12.07 2.01
C ILE A 48 4.43 11.12 1.02
N PHE A 49 4.04 9.94 1.50
CA PHE A 49 3.42 8.90 0.70
C PHE A 49 1.98 8.63 1.14
N GLU A 50 1.18 8.17 0.20
CA GLU A 50 -0.20 7.79 0.41
C GLU A 50 -0.49 6.48 -0.33
N LEU A 51 -1.20 5.57 0.35
CA LEU A 51 -1.65 4.28 -0.15
C LEU A 51 -3.17 4.32 -0.31
N GLY A 52 -3.67 3.89 -1.46
CA GLY A 52 -5.10 3.75 -1.67
C GLY A 52 -5.46 3.19 -3.04
N PHE A 53 -6.75 3.27 -3.36
CA PHE A 53 -7.31 2.76 -4.61
C PHE A 53 -7.30 3.83 -5.71
N PHE A 54 -6.86 3.46 -6.90
CA PHE A 54 -6.75 4.37 -8.04
C PHE A 54 -7.06 3.67 -9.38
N SER A 55 -7.25 4.48 -10.42
CA SER A 55 -7.35 4.06 -11.83
C SER A 55 -6.42 4.95 -12.65
N PRO A 56 -5.39 4.39 -13.32
CA PRO A 56 -4.47 5.18 -14.12
C PRO A 56 -5.15 5.67 -15.41
N GLY A 57 -5.06 6.98 -15.66
CA GLY A 57 -5.55 7.65 -16.87
C GLY A 57 -6.94 7.20 -17.33
N LYS A 58 -7.01 6.47 -18.46
CA LYS A 58 -8.28 5.99 -19.05
C LYS A 58 -8.66 4.56 -18.68
N SER A 59 -7.90 3.93 -17.77
CA SER A 59 -8.18 2.56 -17.34
C SER A 59 -9.58 2.44 -16.72
N LYS A 60 -10.29 1.38 -17.08
CA LYS A 60 -11.57 1.00 -16.46
C LYS A 60 -11.37 0.12 -15.22
N TYR A 61 -10.12 -0.25 -14.93
CA TYR A 61 -9.76 -1.14 -13.85
C TYR A 61 -9.38 -0.36 -12.59
N ARG A 62 -9.51 -1.02 -11.44
CA ARG A 62 -9.09 -0.49 -10.14
C ARG A 62 -7.85 -1.22 -9.62
N TYR A 63 -6.94 -0.45 -9.04
CA TYR A 63 -5.69 -0.93 -8.47
C TYR A 63 -5.48 -0.35 -7.07
N LEU A 64 -4.78 -1.09 -6.23
CA LEU A 64 -4.23 -0.60 -4.98
C LEU A 64 -2.77 -0.19 -5.22
N GLY A 65 -2.42 1.05 -4.88
CA GLY A 65 -1.07 1.56 -5.10
C GLY A 65 -0.64 2.61 -4.10
N ILE A 66 0.65 2.94 -4.15
CA ILE A 66 1.29 3.99 -3.34
C ILE A 66 1.75 5.09 -4.29
N TRP A 67 1.53 6.34 -3.89
CA TRP A 67 1.97 7.52 -4.63
C TRP A 67 2.55 8.58 -3.69
N TYR A 68 3.23 9.57 -4.28
CA TYR A 68 3.61 10.77 -3.55
C TYR A 68 2.38 11.61 -3.26
N LYS A 69 2.10 11.90 -1.99
CA LYS A 69 0.89 12.63 -1.57
C LYS A 69 0.72 13.99 -2.26
N ARG A 70 1.84 14.71 -2.48
CA ARG A 70 1.83 16.03 -3.12
C ARG A 70 1.68 15.97 -4.64
N THR A 71 1.92 14.81 -5.25
CA THR A 71 1.81 14.59 -6.70
C THR A 71 1.13 13.22 -6.94
N PRO A 72 -0.19 13.11 -6.73
CA PRO A 72 -0.91 11.84 -6.74
C PRO A 72 -0.84 11.06 -8.05
N ASP A 73 -0.51 11.71 -9.15
CA ASP A 73 -0.32 11.07 -10.46
C ASP A 73 0.98 10.26 -10.56
N VAL A 74 1.91 10.43 -9.61
CA VAL A 74 3.19 9.69 -9.57
C VAL A 74 3.03 8.45 -8.68
N ILE A 75 2.58 7.36 -9.31
CA ILE A 75 2.46 6.05 -8.67
C ILE A 75 3.83 5.39 -8.59
N VAL A 76 4.24 4.96 -7.39
CA VAL A 76 5.57 4.39 -7.12
C VAL A 76 5.51 2.88 -6.81
N TRP A 77 4.31 2.36 -6.52
CA TRP A 77 4.09 0.93 -6.25
C TRP A 77 2.64 0.53 -6.51
N VAL A 78 2.41 -0.69 -7.00
CA VAL A 78 1.09 -1.25 -7.33
C VAL A 78 1.02 -2.70 -6.87
N ALA A 79 0.07 -3.03 -5.99
CA ALA A 79 -0.09 -4.38 -5.43
C ALA A 79 -0.54 -5.39 -6.49
N ASN A 80 -1.70 -5.11 -7.10
CA ASN A 80 -2.43 -6.03 -7.95
C ASN A 80 -2.26 -5.71 -9.44
N ARG A 81 -1.03 -5.35 -9.84
CA ARG A 81 -0.74 -4.83 -11.19
C ARG A 81 -1.12 -5.77 -12.33
N ASP A 82 -0.98 -7.08 -12.12
CA ASP A 82 -1.33 -8.12 -13.12
C ASP A 82 -2.74 -8.72 -12.92
N ASN A 83 -3.42 -8.37 -11.81
CA ASN A 83 -4.76 -8.86 -11.49
C ASN A 83 -5.65 -7.71 -11.03
N PRO A 84 -6.13 -6.86 -11.96
CA PRO A 84 -6.94 -5.69 -11.62
C PRO A 84 -8.26 -6.08 -10.95
N LEU A 85 -8.79 -5.14 -10.15
CA LEU A 85 -10.19 -5.17 -9.76
C LEU A 85 -11.04 -4.71 -10.96
N THR A 86 -12.04 -5.53 -11.31
CA THR A 86 -12.95 -5.30 -12.43
C THR A 86 -14.30 -4.73 -12.00
N ASP A 87 -14.58 -4.75 -10.70
CA ASP A 87 -15.78 -4.19 -10.09
C ASP A 87 -15.51 -2.80 -9.49
N SER A 88 -16.55 -2.19 -8.93
CA SER A 88 -16.51 -0.82 -8.43
C SER A 88 -16.04 -0.70 -6.98
N SER A 89 -15.57 -1.78 -6.34
CA SER A 89 -15.20 -1.74 -4.93
C SER A 89 -14.16 -2.79 -4.55
N GLY A 90 -13.04 -2.32 -4.02
CA GLY A 90 -12.02 -3.13 -3.38
C GLY A 90 -11.95 -2.92 -1.87
N GLU A 91 -11.40 -3.90 -1.16
CA GLU A 91 -11.09 -3.83 0.27
C GLU A 91 -9.68 -4.34 0.54
N LEU A 92 -8.83 -3.52 1.16
CA LEU A 92 -7.55 -3.93 1.72
C LEU A 92 -7.71 -4.18 3.22
N ARG A 93 -7.31 -5.36 3.69
CA ARG A 93 -7.30 -5.68 5.13
C ARG A 93 -6.20 -6.66 5.49
N ILE A 94 -5.95 -6.83 6.79
CA ILE A 94 -5.07 -7.89 7.29
C ILE A 94 -5.90 -9.17 7.48
N SER A 95 -5.32 -10.31 7.10
CA SER A 95 -5.89 -11.62 7.38
C SER A 95 -5.83 -11.93 8.87
N ASN A 96 -6.98 -12.30 9.45
CA ASN A 96 -7.07 -12.71 10.85
C ASN A 96 -6.32 -14.02 11.15
N ASN A 97 -6.01 -14.81 10.13
CA ASN A 97 -5.56 -16.20 10.30
C ASN A 97 -4.22 -16.51 9.61
N SER A 98 -3.66 -15.62 8.80
CA SER A 98 -2.52 -15.97 7.93
C SER A 98 -1.38 -14.95 7.86
N ASN A 99 -1.36 -13.90 8.70
CA ASN A 99 -0.30 -12.87 8.70
C ASN A 99 -0.06 -12.28 7.30
N GLN A 100 -1.13 -11.97 6.57
CA GLN A 100 -1.06 -11.47 5.20
C GLN A 100 -1.90 -10.22 5.05
N LEU A 101 -1.48 -9.33 4.16
CA LEU A 101 -2.38 -8.35 3.56
C LEU A 101 -3.21 -9.04 2.50
N LEU A 102 -4.51 -8.75 2.48
CA LEU A 102 -5.48 -9.27 1.52
C LEU A 102 -6.13 -8.11 0.80
N LEU A 103 -6.11 -8.14 -0.52
CA LEU A 103 -6.93 -7.31 -1.38
C LEU A 103 -8.11 -8.14 -1.88
N LEU A 104 -9.31 -7.70 -1.54
CA LEU A 104 -10.56 -8.37 -1.85
C LEU A 104 -11.37 -7.54 -2.84
N ASN A 105 -12.12 -8.20 -3.71
CA ASN A 105 -13.16 -7.54 -4.51
C ASN A 105 -14.49 -7.42 -3.73
N SER A 106 -15.52 -6.87 -4.37
CA SER A 106 -16.85 -6.69 -3.78
C SER A 106 -17.48 -8.00 -3.30
N SER A 107 -17.18 -9.11 -3.99
CA SER A 107 -17.65 -10.47 -3.67
C SER A 107 -16.80 -11.19 -2.61
N LYS A 108 -15.86 -10.48 -1.97
CA LYS A 108 -14.90 -11.03 -0.98
C LYS A 108 -13.98 -12.12 -1.55
N ILE A 109 -13.77 -12.13 -2.86
CA ILE A 109 -12.75 -12.96 -3.51
C ILE A 109 -11.40 -12.27 -3.36
N ILE A 110 -10.37 -13.04 -3.01
CA ILE A 110 -8.98 -12.54 -2.89
C ILE A 110 -8.42 -12.33 -4.30
N ILE A 111 -8.10 -11.08 -4.61
CA ILE A 111 -7.51 -10.65 -5.88
C ILE A 111 -5.98 -10.62 -5.78
N TRP A 112 -5.48 -10.21 -4.61
CA TRP A 112 -4.06 -10.20 -4.31
C TRP A 112 -3.84 -10.47 -2.82
N SER A 113 -2.73 -11.11 -2.49
CA SER A 113 -2.28 -11.26 -1.12
C SER A 113 -0.78 -11.10 -1.00
N SER A 114 -0.33 -10.57 0.12
CA SER A 114 1.10 -10.53 0.41
C SER A 114 1.63 -11.95 0.70
N TYR A 115 2.90 -12.18 0.38
CA TYR A 115 3.60 -13.35 0.92
C TYR A 115 3.83 -13.14 2.43
N SER A 116 3.85 -14.22 3.21
CA SER A 116 4.24 -14.16 4.62
C SER A 116 5.25 -15.25 4.90
N SER A 117 6.41 -14.86 5.43
CA SER A 117 7.48 -15.81 5.79
C SER A 117 7.18 -16.55 7.10
N SER A 118 6.24 -16.05 7.92
CA SER A 118 6.00 -16.58 9.26
C SER A 118 4.86 -17.60 9.29
N LYS A 119 5.18 -18.85 9.62
CA LYS A 119 4.19 -19.93 9.81
C LYS A 119 3.31 -19.76 11.06
N ARG A 120 3.74 -18.95 12.03
CA ARG A 120 3.00 -18.72 13.29
C ARG A 120 2.21 -17.43 13.18
N VAL A 121 0.88 -17.52 13.27
CA VAL A 121 -0.03 -16.37 13.33
C VAL A 121 0.38 -15.46 14.48
N LYS A 122 0.57 -14.17 14.16
CA LYS A 122 0.91 -13.13 15.13
C LYS A 122 -0.36 -12.69 15.84
N LYS A 123 -0.22 -12.32 17.13
CA LYS A 123 -1.37 -11.92 17.94
C LYS A 123 -1.88 -10.52 17.56
N THR A 124 -0.95 -9.64 17.20
CA THR A 124 -1.22 -8.23 16.94
C THR A 124 -0.54 -7.74 15.65
N PRO A 125 -0.89 -8.33 14.49
CA PRO A 125 -0.35 -7.86 13.21
C PRO A 125 -0.92 -6.49 12.87
N VAL A 126 -0.05 -5.62 12.34
CA VAL A 126 -0.40 -4.29 11.82
C VAL A 126 0.29 -4.07 10.50
N ALA A 127 -0.37 -3.35 9.61
CA ALA A 127 0.21 -2.89 8.36
C ALA A 127 0.48 -1.38 8.49
N GLN A 128 1.66 -0.93 8.09
CA GLN A 128 2.07 0.46 8.30
C GLN A 128 2.75 1.00 7.05
N LEU A 129 2.38 2.21 6.60
CA LEU A 129 3.06 2.93 5.53
C LEU A 129 4.09 3.87 6.13
N LEU A 130 5.37 3.56 5.91
CA LEU A 130 6.49 4.37 6.40
C LEU A 130 6.73 5.61 5.52
N ASP A 131 7.42 6.61 6.07
CA ASP A 131 7.84 7.81 5.33
C ASP A 131 8.85 7.55 4.21
N SER A 132 9.44 6.36 4.16
CA SER A 132 10.22 5.90 3.00
C SER A 132 9.35 5.50 1.80
N GLY A 133 8.04 5.33 2.01
CA GLY A 133 7.12 4.73 1.05
C GLY A 133 7.00 3.21 1.18
N ASN A 134 7.73 2.59 2.12
CA ASN A 134 7.63 1.16 2.37
C ASN A 134 6.36 0.84 3.15
N LEU A 135 5.42 0.13 2.52
CA LEU A 135 4.33 -0.54 3.20
C LEU A 135 4.84 -1.83 3.84
N ILE A 136 4.78 -1.92 5.16
CA ILE A 136 5.23 -3.09 5.93
C ILE A 136 4.06 -3.79 6.61
N LEU A 137 4.20 -5.10 6.82
CA LEU A 137 3.37 -5.87 7.73
C LEU A 137 4.26 -6.38 8.85
N ARG A 138 3.95 -6.04 10.10
CA ARG A 138 4.72 -6.44 11.29
C ARG A 138 3.82 -6.82 12.44
N ASP A 139 4.39 -7.46 13.45
CA ASP A 139 3.74 -7.59 14.75
C ASP A 139 3.96 -6.30 15.56
N MET A 140 2.95 -5.74 16.20
CA MET A 140 3.14 -4.56 17.06
C MET A 140 4.19 -4.77 18.16
N SER A 141 4.33 -6.02 18.62
CA SER A 141 5.29 -6.39 19.67
C SER A 141 6.72 -6.61 19.17
N SER A 142 6.98 -6.47 17.86
CA SER A 142 8.28 -6.78 17.26
C SER A 142 8.62 -5.85 16.10
N ASP A 143 9.90 -5.51 15.98
CA ASP A 143 10.39 -4.75 14.83
C ASP A 143 10.67 -5.63 13.60
N ILE A 144 10.40 -6.94 13.70
CA ILE A 144 10.60 -7.87 12.59
C ILE A 144 9.43 -7.76 11.61
N TYR A 145 9.75 -7.44 10.36
CA TYR A 145 8.77 -7.41 9.28
C TYR A 145 8.42 -8.83 8.84
N LEU A 146 7.11 -9.10 8.76
CA LEU A 146 6.54 -10.32 8.20
C LEU A 146 6.54 -10.25 6.66
N TRP A 147 6.35 -9.04 6.13
CA TRP A 147 6.34 -8.70 4.72
C TRP A 147 6.64 -7.20 4.55
N GLN A 148 7.17 -6.81 3.40
CA GLN A 148 7.35 -5.40 3.02
C GLN A 148 7.24 -5.21 1.50
N SER A 149 6.69 -4.07 1.08
CA SER A 149 6.55 -3.71 -0.34
C SER A 149 7.89 -3.53 -1.06
N PHE A 150 8.93 -3.08 -0.34
CA PHE A 150 10.27 -2.88 -0.89
C PHE A 150 10.94 -4.17 -1.38
N ASP A 151 10.44 -5.34 -0.95
CA ASP A 151 10.87 -6.65 -1.44
C ASP A 151 10.20 -7.03 -2.77
N TYR A 152 9.12 -6.33 -3.15
CA TYR A 152 8.33 -6.58 -4.34
C TYR A 152 8.14 -5.27 -5.13
N PRO A 153 9.22 -4.68 -5.67
CA PRO A 153 9.16 -3.47 -6.48
C PRO A 153 8.23 -3.59 -7.70
N THR A 154 7.79 -2.43 -8.21
CA THR A 154 7.11 -2.35 -9.52
C THR A 154 8.06 -1.81 -10.58
N ASP A 155 7.89 -0.57 -11.03
CA ASP A 155 8.75 0.09 -12.02
C ASP A 155 9.66 1.17 -11.40
N THR A 156 9.48 1.49 -10.12
CA THR A 156 10.15 2.59 -9.43
C THR A 156 11.10 2.10 -8.34
N HIS A 157 12.27 2.74 -8.24
CA HIS A 157 13.24 2.57 -7.15
C HIS A 157 13.23 3.79 -6.24
N LEU A 158 12.78 3.61 -4.99
CA LEU A 158 12.76 4.65 -3.96
C LEU A 158 14.00 4.61 -3.06
N PRO A 159 14.36 5.72 -2.41
CA PRO A 159 15.41 5.74 -1.40
C PRO A 159 15.21 4.65 -0.33
N GLY A 160 16.26 3.86 -0.08
CA GLY A 160 16.24 2.74 0.88
C GLY A 160 15.80 1.39 0.30
N MET A 161 15.27 1.34 -0.94
CA MET A 161 15.02 0.08 -1.63
C MET A 161 16.33 -0.59 -2.05
N LYS A 162 16.33 -1.93 -2.03
CA LYS A 162 17.45 -2.76 -2.52
C LYS A 162 17.08 -3.32 -3.88
N LEU A 163 18.02 -3.31 -4.82
CA LEU A 163 17.93 -4.02 -6.10
C LEU A 163 18.99 -5.13 -6.13
N GLY A 164 18.65 -6.25 -6.78
CA GLY A 164 19.47 -7.45 -6.86
C GLY A 164 19.02 -8.55 -5.90
N TRP A 165 19.93 -9.48 -5.63
CA TRP A 165 19.64 -10.75 -4.98
C TRP A 165 19.77 -10.69 -3.45
N ASP A 166 18.78 -11.24 -2.75
CA ASP A 166 18.87 -11.63 -1.35
C ASP A 166 19.30 -13.09 -1.25
N SER A 167 20.58 -13.35 -1.02
CA SER A 167 21.09 -14.72 -0.95
C SER A 167 20.53 -15.54 0.22
N ARG A 168 19.95 -14.90 1.24
CA ARG A 168 19.37 -15.58 2.40
C ARG A 168 17.96 -16.08 2.11
N THR A 169 17.17 -15.31 1.35
CA THR A 169 15.77 -15.65 1.04
C THR A 169 15.56 -16.09 -0.40
N ASP A 170 16.63 -16.12 -1.20
CA ASP A 170 16.61 -16.40 -2.64
C ASP A 170 15.63 -15.49 -3.42
N LEU A 171 15.57 -14.21 -3.01
CA LEU A 171 14.65 -13.23 -3.58
C LEU A 171 15.42 -12.26 -4.48
N GLU A 172 15.07 -12.22 -5.77
CA GLU A 172 15.54 -11.20 -6.69
C GLU A 172 14.62 -9.97 -6.64
N ARG A 173 15.17 -8.79 -6.33
CA ARG A 173 14.47 -7.51 -6.42
C ARG A 173 14.89 -6.78 -7.69
N TYR A 174 13.95 -6.58 -8.61
CA TYR A 174 14.21 -5.93 -9.90
C TYR A 174 13.00 -5.11 -10.33
N LEU A 175 13.21 -4.14 -11.22
CA LEU A 175 12.12 -3.30 -11.73
C LEU A 175 11.54 -3.90 -13.00
N THR A 176 10.24 -3.76 -13.20
CA THR A 176 9.54 -4.09 -14.45
C THR A 176 8.63 -2.92 -14.82
N SER A 177 8.82 -2.39 -16.04
CA SER A 177 8.05 -1.25 -16.54
C SER A 177 6.55 -1.52 -16.51
N TRP A 178 5.74 -0.47 -16.49
CA TRP A 178 4.34 -0.58 -16.87
C TRP A 178 4.23 -0.96 -18.35
N LYS A 179 3.12 -1.60 -18.73
CA LYS A 179 2.84 -1.95 -20.11
C LYS A 179 2.50 -0.70 -20.95
N SER A 180 1.81 0.27 -20.35
CA SER A 180 1.55 1.58 -20.94
C SER A 180 1.20 2.60 -19.85
N ALA A 181 1.02 3.87 -20.22
CA ALA A 181 0.62 4.92 -19.27
C ALA A 181 -0.73 4.65 -18.56
N ASP A 182 -1.64 3.92 -19.21
CA ASP A 182 -2.96 3.56 -18.68
C ASP A 182 -3.03 2.12 -18.14
N ASP A 183 -1.94 1.34 -18.23
CA ASP A 183 -1.90 -0.08 -17.87
C ASP A 183 -0.67 -0.42 -17.02
N PRO A 184 -0.83 -0.59 -15.70
CA PRO A 184 0.27 -0.86 -14.78
C PRO A 184 0.72 -2.32 -14.78
N SER A 185 0.08 -3.21 -15.53
CA SER A 185 0.55 -4.59 -15.68
C SER A 185 2.00 -4.62 -16.17
N LYS A 186 2.67 -5.77 -16.00
CA LYS A 186 4.06 -5.93 -16.44
C LYS A 186 4.19 -5.63 -17.94
N GLY A 187 5.00 -4.64 -18.26
CA GLY A 187 5.44 -4.35 -19.62
C GLY A 187 6.69 -5.15 -19.99
N ASP A 188 7.26 -4.79 -21.13
CA ASP A 188 8.33 -5.57 -21.75
C ASP A 188 9.70 -5.30 -21.11
N PHE A 189 9.91 -4.14 -20.47
CA PHE A 189 11.23 -3.77 -19.97
C PHE A 189 11.45 -4.16 -18.50
N THR A 190 12.61 -4.72 -18.20
CA THR A 190 13.05 -5.01 -16.84
C THR A 190 14.44 -4.46 -16.56
N TYR A 191 14.66 -3.95 -15.36
CA TYR A 191 15.96 -3.50 -14.87
C TYR A 191 16.38 -4.36 -13.67
N ARG A 192 17.37 -5.24 -13.88
CA ARG A 192 17.74 -6.31 -12.94
C ARG A 192 19.26 -6.42 -12.75
N MET A 193 19.68 -7.25 -11.80
CA MET A 193 21.09 -7.56 -11.57
C MET A 193 21.41 -8.97 -12.07
N GLY A 194 22.13 -9.04 -13.19
CA GLY A 194 22.69 -10.30 -13.68
C GLY A 194 23.87 -10.73 -12.79
N ILE A 195 23.86 -11.99 -12.35
CA ILE A 195 24.91 -12.57 -11.48
C ILE A 195 25.74 -13.66 -12.18
N SER A 196 25.61 -13.79 -13.50
CA SER A 196 26.44 -14.71 -14.30
C SER A 196 27.86 -14.15 -14.44
N GLY A 197 28.69 -14.40 -13.42
CA GLY A 197 30.04 -13.84 -13.31
C GLY A 197 30.08 -12.64 -12.37
N LEU A 198 30.65 -11.52 -12.81
CA LEU A 198 30.60 -10.29 -12.02
C LEU A 198 29.19 -9.70 -12.04
N PRO A 199 28.63 -9.25 -10.90
CA PRO A 199 27.33 -8.62 -10.87
C PRO A 199 27.25 -7.39 -11.79
N GLN A 200 26.27 -7.37 -12.68
CA GLN A 200 26.05 -6.29 -13.64
C GLN A 200 24.58 -5.91 -13.68
N THR A 201 24.31 -4.62 -13.86
CA THR A 201 22.94 -4.15 -14.12
C THR A 201 22.59 -4.40 -15.57
N VAL A 202 21.41 -4.98 -15.80
CA VAL A 202 20.94 -5.37 -17.13
C VAL A 202 19.55 -4.77 -17.34
N LEU A 203 19.40 -4.01 -18.43
CA LEU A 203 18.11 -3.65 -18.98
C LEU A 203 17.76 -4.70 -20.04
N ALA A 204 16.68 -5.45 -19.81
CA ALA A 204 16.21 -6.51 -20.70
C ALA A 204 14.79 -6.21 -21.20
N MET A 205 14.49 -6.69 -22.41
CA MET A 205 13.17 -6.72 -23.06
C MET A 205 12.63 -8.15 -23.08
#